data_AF-R8XW47-F1
#
_entry.id   AF-R8XW47-F1
#
_cell.length_a   1.000
_cell.length_b   1.000
_cell.length_c   1.000
_cell.angle_alpha   90.00
_cell.angle_beta   90.00
_cell.angle_gamma   90.00
#
_symmetry.space_group_name_H-M   'P 1'
#
loop_
_entity.id
_entity.type
_entity.pdbx_description
1 polymer ?
#
loop_
_entity_poly.entity_id
_entity_poly.type
_entity_poly.pdbx_seq_one_letter_code
_entity_poly.pdbx_strand_id
1 'polypeptide(L)'
;MPFNFLKIFTQNLDLDKDQIWHCLIMTPIYLYIVTLFIFLNSSIIHKDFSFENLLNPPVGLLAIAAIYYILVFIPAYFLQLFLLKFNFLNFFSILASAIILTFLIPNILIIFFRDSWELMPLEGLFFFSCFSLIFAITYWILLLKSMKKAAKQSNLKFPN
;
A
#
# COMPACT_ATOMS: atom_id res chain seq x y z
N MET A 1 -5.96 29.98 0.53
CA MET A 1 -7.10 29.04 0.75
C MET A 1 -6.58 27.63 1.08
N PRO A 2 -6.15 27.34 2.32
CA PRO A 2 -5.60 26.02 2.70
C PRO A 2 -6.69 24.96 2.99
N PHE A 3 -7.93 25.36 3.23
CA PHE A 3 -9.02 24.48 3.67
C PHE A 3 -9.50 23.43 2.64
N ASN A 4 -9.22 23.61 1.34
CA ASN A 4 -9.73 22.70 0.32
C ASN A 4 -8.90 21.40 0.20
N PHE A 5 -7.63 21.42 0.60
CA PHE A 5 -6.75 20.25 0.55
C PHE A 5 -7.07 19.27 1.69
N LEU A 6 -7.26 19.76 2.91
CA LEU A 6 -7.60 18.93 4.07
C LEU A 6 -8.93 18.17 3.88
N LYS A 7 -9.88 18.81 3.19
CA LYS A 7 -11.16 18.20 2.80
C LYS A 7 -10.96 16.95 1.93
N ILE A 8 -9.91 16.90 1.11
CA ILE A 8 -9.60 15.74 0.28
C ILE A 8 -9.23 14.54 1.16
N PHE A 9 -8.66 14.72 2.35
CA PHE A 9 -8.26 13.60 3.23
C PHE A 9 -9.35 13.18 4.20
N THR A 10 -10.23 14.11 4.58
CA THR A 10 -11.33 13.85 5.52
C THR A 10 -12.61 13.37 4.85
N GLN A 11 -12.76 13.55 3.54
CA GLN A 11 -13.91 13.01 2.81
C GLN A 11 -13.91 11.48 2.86
N ASN A 12 -15.07 10.91 3.15
CA ASN A 12 -15.30 9.50 2.96
C ASN A 12 -15.46 9.22 1.47
N LEU A 13 -14.80 8.17 0.99
CA LEU A 13 -14.87 7.74 -0.39
C LEU A 13 -16.04 6.77 -0.55
N ASP A 14 -16.87 7.05 -1.55
CA ASP A 14 -17.91 6.13 -2.01
C ASP A 14 -17.33 5.34 -3.19
N LEU A 15 -16.94 4.10 -2.91
CA LEU A 15 -16.21 3.23 -3.83
C LEU A 15 -16.90 1.87 -3.93
N ASP A 16 -16.84 1.28 -5.11
CA ASP A 16 -17.26 -0.10 -5.30
C ASP A 16 -16.20 -1.09 -4.79
N LYS A 17 -16.65 -2.29 -4.43
CA LYS A 17 -15.77 -3.40 -3.98
C LYS A 17 -14.68 -3.73 -5.02
N ASP A 18 -15.03 -3.64 -6.30
CA ASP A 18 -14.12 -3.90 -7.41
C ASP A 18 -13.02 -2.83 -7.51
N GLN A 19 -13.34 -1.58 -7.18
CA GLN A 19 -12.37 -0.48 -7.16
C GLN A 19 -11.37 -0.66 -6.02
N ILE A 20 -11.84 -1.04 -4.83
CA ILE A 20 -11.00 -1.36 -3.67
C ILE A 20 -10.05 -2.52 -4.02
N TRP A 21 -10.59 -3.59 -4.58
CA TRP A 21 -9.82 -4.78 -4.98
C TRP A 21 -8.74 -4.44 -6.00
N HIS A 22 -9.12 -3.77 -7.09
CA HIS A 22 -8.18 -3.36 -8.14
C HIS A 22 -7.09 -2.43 -7.61
N CYS A 23 -7.45 -1.43 -6.79
CA CYS A 23 -6.47 -0.50 -6.24
C CYS A 23 -5.49 -1.17 -5.27
N LEU A 24 -5.95 -2.13 -4.46
CA LEU A 24 -5.06 -2.90 -3.58
C LEU A 24 -4.07 -3.75 -4.39
N ILE A 25 -4.51 -4.42 -5.46
CA ILE A 25 -3.61 -5.20 -6.36
C ILE A 25 -2.57 -4.29 -7.04
N MET A 26 -2.98 -3.09 -7.43
CA MET A 26 -2.09 -2.15 -8.11
C MET A 26 -1.09 -1.49 -7.17
N THR A 27 -1.42 -1.34 -5.89
CA THR A 27 -0.55 -0.69 -4.89
C THR A 27 0.88 -1.24 -4.84
N PRO A 28 1.14 -2.55 -4.72
CA PRO A 28 2.50 -3.09 -4.69
C PRO A 28 3.24 -2.88 -6.01
N ILE A 29 2.55 -2.84 -7.15
CA ILE A 29 3.17 -2.55 -8.46
C ILE A 29 3.68 -1.10 -8.49
N TYR A 30 2.85 -0.16 -8.03
CA TYR A 30 3.25 1.25 -7.93
C TYR A 30 4.37 1.46 -6.92
N LEU A 31 4.34 0.77 -5.78
CA LEU A 31 5.43 0.81 -4.80
C LEU A 31 6.72 0.22 -5.35
N TYR A 32 6.65 -0.92 -6.05
CA TYR A 32 7.80 -1.55 -6.68
C TYR A 32 8.45 -0.62 -7.71
N ILE A 33 7.66 0.09 -8.53
CA ILE A 33 8.19 1.09 -9.47
C ILE A 33 8.96 2.19 -8.72
N VAL A 34 8.41 2.70 -7.60
CA VAL A 34 9.07 3.74 -6.80
C VAL A 34 10.36 3.21 -6.17
N THR A 35 10.34 2.01 -5.58
CA THR A 35 11.52 1.38 -4.98
C THR A 35 12.59 1.09 -6.02
N LEU A 36 12.21 0.59 -7.20
CA LEU A 36 13.12 0.33 -8.31
C LEU A 36 13.75 1.62 -8.83
N PHE A 37 12.99 2.71 -8.90
CA PHE A 37 13.53 4.02 -9.27
C PHE A 37 14.55 4.55 -8.25
N ILE A 38 14.27 4.41 -6.95
CA ILE A 38 15.22 4.79 -5.88
C ILE A 38 16.48 3.93 -5.93
N PHE A 39 16.32 2.61 -6.10
CA PHE A 39 17.41 1.66 -6.21
C PHE A 39 18.31 1.99 -7.42
N LEU A 40 17.73 2.18 -8.60
CA LEU A 40 18.49 2.56 -9.80
C LEU A 40 19.28 3.86 -9.60
N ASN A 41 18.67 4.90 -9.01
CA ASN A 41 19.37 6.15 -8.71
C ASN A 41 20.52 5.95 -7.72
N SER A 42 20.30 5.17 -6.65
CA SER A 42 21.34 4.84 -5.67
C SER A 42 22.51 4.09 -6.30
N SER A 43 22.25 3.08 -7.13
CA SER A 43 23.29 2.31 -7.82
C SER A 43 24.06 3.11 -8.85
N ILE A 44 23.42 4.07 -9.55
CA ILE A 44 24.11 5.00 -10.45
C ILE A 44 25.09 5.89 -9.67
N ILE A 45 24.68 6.36 -8.49
CA ILE A 45 25.51 7.23 -7.65
C ILE A 45 26.69 6.46 -7.03
N HIS A 46 26.47 5.21 -6.60
CA HIS A 46 27.48 4.43 -5.89
C HIS A 46 28.35 3.54 -6.81
N LYS A 47 28.10 3.53 -8.13
CA LYS A 47 28.81 2.70 -9.14
C LYS A 47 28.78 1.18 -8.88
N ASP A 48 28.00 0.70 -7.92
CA ASP A 48 27.86 -0.72 -7.57
C ASP A 48 26.78 -1.44 -8.40
N PHE A 49 26.48 -0.95 -9.61
CA PHE A 49 25.41 -1.51 -10.42
C PHE A 49 25.80 -2.86 -11.03
N SER A 50 25.24 -3.94 -10.48
CA SER A 50 25.34 -5.30 -11.00
C SER A 50 23.94 -5.81 -11.38
N PHE A 51 23.79 -6.28 -12.63
CA PHE A 51 22.56 -6.91 -13.11
C PHE A 51 22.25 -8.23 -12.38
N GLU A 52 23.26 -8.90 -11.81
CA GLU A 52 23.07 -10.12 -11.01
C GLU A 52 22.29 -9.87 -9.71
N ASN A 53 22.44 -8.69 -9.09
CA ASN A 53 21.66 -8.30 -7.91
C ASN A 53 20.20 -7.97 -8.23
N LEU A 54 19.89 -7.65 -9.49
CA LEU A 54 18.53 -7.34 -9.95
C LEU A 54 17.74 -8.59 -10.36
N LEU A 55 18.44 -9.70 -10.71
CA LEU A 55 17.83 -10.90 -11.32
C LEU A 55 17.91 -12.20 -10.50
N ASN A 56 18.55 -12.25 -9.34
CA ASN A 56 18.62 -13.47 -8.50
C ASN A 56 17.67 -13.43 -7.27
N PRO A 57 16.98 -14.53 -6.88
CA PRO A 57 16.30 -15.55 -7.68
C PRO A 57 14.78 -15.26 -7.81
N PRO A 58 14.09 -15.77 -8.86
CA PRO A 58 12.63 -15.67 -9.02
C PRO A 58 11.83 -16.15 -7.80
N VAL A 59 12.42 -17.04 -6.98
CA VAL A 59 11.87 -17.54 -5.73
C VAL A 59 11.72 -16.45 -4.66
N GLY A 60 12.66 -15.50 -4.57
CA GLY A 60 12.58 -14.40 -3.60
C GLY A 60 11.44 -13.43 -3.92
N LEU A 61 11.28 -13.08 -5.20
CA LEU A 61 10.15 -12.28 -5.67
C LEU A 61 8.81 -12.98 -5.45
N LEU A 62 8.74 -14.30 -5.70
CA LEU A 62 7.57 -15.11 -5.40
C LEU A 62 7.24 -15.14 -3.91
N ALA A 63 8.24 -15.29 -3.04
CA ALA A 63 8.04 -15.27 -1.59
C ALA A 63 7.54 -13.91 -1.09
N ILE A 64 8.11 -12.80 -1.57
CA ILE A 64 7.65 -11.44 -1.24
C ILE A 64 6.23 -11.22 -1.74
N ALA A 65 5.91 -11.64 -2.97
CA ALA A 65 4.56 -11.56 -3.50
C ALA A 65 3.58 -12.39 -2.67
N ALA A 66 3.93 -13.61 -2.27
CA ALA A 66 3.10 -14.45 -1.42
C ALA A 66 2.86 -13.82 -0.04
N ILE A 67 3.91 -13.29 0.59
CA ILE A 67 3.80 -12.55 1.87
C ILE A 67 2.84 -11.37 1.70
N TYR A 68 2.99 -10.57 0.64
CA TYR A 68 2.08 -9.47 0.36
C TYR A 68 0.63 -9.95 0.19
N TYR A 69 0.37 -10.92 -0.68
CA TYR A 69 -0.99 -11.35 -0.99
C TYR A 69 -1.67 -12.03 0.20
N ILE A 70 -0.95 -12.81 0.99
CA ILE A 70 -1.52 -13.55 2.12
C ILE A 70 -1.67 -12.65 3.34
N LEU A 71 -0.63 -11.88 3.68
CA LEU A 71 -0.57 -11.17 4.97
C LEU A 71 -0.95 -9.68 4.87
N VAL A 72 -0.80 -9.04 3.70
CA VAL A 72 -1.17 -7.63 3.51
C VAL A 72 -2.50 -7.50 2.77
N PHE A 73 -2.61 -8.10 1.59
CA PHE A 73 -3.74 -7.90 0.69
C PHE A 73 -5.05 -8.41 1.28
N ILE A 74 -5.10 -9.67 1.72
CA ILE A 74 -6.33 -10.26 2.27
C ILE A 74 -6.82 -9.48 3.50
N PRO A 75 -5.99 -9.24 4.53
CA PRO A 75 -6.43 -8.48 5.71
C PRO A 75 -6.79 -7.03 5.39
N ALA A 76 -6.02 -6.35 4.54
CA ALA A 76 -6.34 -4.99 4.10
C ALA A 76 -7.67 -4.95 3.33
N TYR A 77 -7.93 -5.91 2.45
CA TYR A 77 -9.18 -5.97 1.70
C TYR A 77 -10.39 -6.10 2.62
N PHE A 78 -10.35 -7.03 3.57
CA PHE A 78 -11.44 -7.21 4.54
C PHE A 78 -11.65 -5.99 5.42
N LEU A 79 -10.57 -5.39 5.93
CA LEU A 79 -10.64 -4.20 6.77
C LEU A 79 -11.21 -3.00 5.97
N GLN A 80 -10.86 -2.88 4.69
CA GLN A 80 -11.35 -1.81 3.82
C GLN A 80 -12.84 -2.01 3.49
N LEU A 81 -13.27 -3.24 3.25
CA LEU A 81 -14.70 -3.56 3.09
C LEU A 81 -15.49 -3.27 4.37
N PHE A 82 -14.91 -3.55 5.54
CA PHE A 82 -15.50 -3.21 6.82
C PHE A 82 -15.64 -1.69 6.96
N LEU A 83 -14.58 -0.92 6.69
CA LEU A 83 -14.62 0.55 6.73
C LEU A 83 -15.64 1.15 5.74
N LEU A 84 -15.76 0.56 4.55
CA LEU A 84 -16.76 0.95 3.55
C LEU A 84 -18.18 0.74 4.08
N LYS A 85 -18.45 -0.41 4.73
CA LYS A 85 -19.78 -0.72 5.30
C LYS A 85 -20.26 0.33 6.30
N PHE A 86 -19.34 0.94 7.04
CA PHE A 86 -19.66 1.98 8.03
C PHE A 86 -19.45 3.41 7.51
N ASN A 87 -19.19 3.59 6.21
CA ASN A 87 -18.91 4.88 5.60
C ASN A 87 -17.76 5.65 6.32
N PHE A 88 -16.72 4.92 6.73
CA PHE A 88 -15.53 5.48 7.38
C PHE A 88 -14.28 5.39 6.49
N LEU A 89 -14.45 5.10 5.19
CA LEU A 89 -13.34 4.93 4.27
C LEU A 89 -12.78 6.30 3.84
N ASN A 90 -11.99 6.89 4.73
CA ASN A 90 -11.22 8.10 4.51
C ASN A 90 -9.71 7.82 4.63
N PHE A 91 -8.88 8.83 4.38
CA PHE A 91 -7.43 8.65 4.39
C PHE A 91 -6.91 8.21 5.75
N PHE A 92 -7.43 8.78 6.84
CA PHE A 92 -6.96 8.48 8.19
C PHE A 92 -7.31 7.06 8.62
N SER A 93 -8.49 6.56 8.23
CA SER A 93 -8.88 5.16 8.46
C SER A 93 -7.99 4.18 7.69
N ILE A 94 -7.63 4.54 6.45
CA ILE A 94 -6.68 3.76 5.64
C ILE A 94 -5.27 3.79 6.25
N LEU A 95 -4.83 4.94 6.73
CA LEU A 95 -3.53 5.08 7.39
C LEU A 95 -3.51 4.27 8.69
N ALA A 96 -4.56 4.35 9.50
CA ALA A 96 -4.69 3.58 10.72
C ALA A 96 -4.69 2.07 10.43
N SER A 97 -5.41 1.62 9.39
CA SER A 97 -5.41 0.21 9.00
C SER A 97 -4.04 -0.25 8.51
N ALA A 98 -3.34 0.57 7.73
CA ALA A 98 -1.98 0.29 7.28
C ALA A 98 -1.01 0.20 8.46
N ILE A 99 -1.10 1.10 9.44
CA ILE A 99 -0.28 1.04 10.66
C ILE A 99 -0.57 -0.26 11.43
N ILE A 100 -1.84 -0.58 11.69
CA ILE A 100 -2.22 -1.81 12.40
C ILE A 100 -1.64 -3.05 11.70
N LEU A 101 -1.82 -3.15 10.38
CA LEU A 101 -1.31 -4.27 9.60
C LEU A 101 0.22 -4.36 9.62
N THR A 102 0.90 -3.23 9.49
CA THR A 102 2.35 -3.21 9.46
C THR A 102 2.97 -3.53 10.83
N PHE A 103 2.23 -3.34 11.93
CA PHE A 103 2.62 -3.88 13.23
C PHE A 103 2.26 -5.37 13.37
N LEU A 104 1.07 -5.76 12.92
CA LEU A 104 0.56 -7.12 13.12
C LEU A 104 1.37 -8.16 12.32
N ILE A 105 1.75 -7.84 11.08
CA ILE A 105 2.42 -8.79 10.17
C ILE A 105 3.80 -9.22 10.68
N PRO A 106 4.73 -8.32 11.06
CA PRO A 106 6.01 -8.71 11.65
C PRO A 106 5.83 -9.53 12.93
N ASN A 107 4.88 -9.18 13.79
CA ASN A 107 4.61 -9.94 15.01
C ASN A 107 4.12 -11.36 14.72
N ILE A 108 3.25 -11.54 13.71
CA ILE A 108 2.83 -12.87 13.24
C ILE A 108 4.05 -13.65 12.69
N LEU A 109 4.88 -13.02 11.86
CA LEU A 109 6.06 -13.67 11.30
C LEU A 109 7.06 -14.10 12.40
N ILE A 110 7.29 -13.27 13.42
CA ILE A 110 8.14 -13.63 14.57
C ILE A 110 7.60 -14.87 15.29
N ILE A 111 6.28 -15.00 15.46
CA ILE A 111 5.67 -16.17 16.10
C ILE A 111 5.90 -17.44 15.25
N PHE A 112 5.78 -17.35 13.93
CA PHE A 112 5.90 -18.50 13.02
C PHE A 112 7.35 -18.91 12.72
N PHE A 113 8.29 -17.97 12.67
CA PHE A 113 9.69 -18.18 12.27
C PHE A 113 10.69 -18.07 13.43
N ARG A 114 10.19 -18.33 14.66
CA ARG A 114 10.73 -18.16 16.03
C ARG A 114 12.25 -18.26 16.33
N ASP A 115 13.13 -18.61 15.40
CA ASP A 115 14.54 -18.90 15.71
C ASP A 115 15.51 -17.71 15.57
N SER A 116 15.10 -16.53 15.09
CA SER A 116 16.12 -15.47 14.80
C SER A 116 15.69 -14.00 14.90
N TRP A 117 14.44 -13.69 15.28
CA TRP A 117 14.00 -12.30 15.42
C TRP A 117 13.75 -11.96 16.89
N GLU A 118 14.74 -11.35 17.52
CA GLU A 118 14.52 -10.59 18.76
C GLU A 118 13.41 -9.55 18.51
N LEU A 119 12.62 -9.24 19.55
CA LEU A 119 11.57 -8.22 19.52
C LEU A 119 12.00 -7.00 18.70
N MET A 120 11.13 -6.58 17.78
CA MET A 120 11.47 -5.62 16.74
C MET A 120 12.17 -4.36 17.31
N PRO A 121 13.43 -4.08 16.93
CA PRO A 121 14.16 -2.93 17.44
C PRO A 121 13.49 -1.62 17.04
N LEU A 122 13.78 -0.55 17.78
CA LEU A 122 13.19 0.79 17.57
C LEU A 122 13.42 1.33 16.15
N GLU A 123 14.51 0.92 15.51
CA GLU A 123 14.83 1.22 14.10
C GLU A 123 13.85 0.54 13.12
N GLY A 124 13.45 -0.70 13.42
CA GLY A 124 12.41 -1.39 12.68
C GLY A 124 11.10 -0.61 12.74
N LEU A 125 10.71 -0.17 13.94
CA LEU A 125 9.47 0.60 14.14
C LEU A 125 9.40 1.83 13.24
N PHE A 126 10.51 2.58 13.12
CA PHE A 126 10.59 3.73 12.23
C PHE A 126 10.44 3.33 10.75
N PHE A 127 11.14 2.27 10.32
CA PHE A 127 11.05 1.77 8.95
C PHE A 127 9.62 1.33 8.57
N PHE A 128 8.96 0.58 9.43
CA PHE A 128 7.58 0.13 9.22
C PHE A 128 6.56 1.29 9.24
N SER A 129 6.82 2.32 10.04
CA SER A 129 6.00 3.54 10.05
C SER A 129 6.07 4.28 8.71
N CYS A 130 7.28 4.44 8.17
CA CYS A 130 7.51 5.03 6.85
C CYS A 130 6.84 4.19 5.76
N PHE A 131 6.96 2.86 5.82
CA PHE A 131 6.31 1.96 4.87
C PHE A 131 4.77 2.09 4.91
N SER A 132 4.18 2.12 6.10
CA SER A 132 2.73 2.29 6.29
C SER A 132 2.23 3.59 5.65
N LEU A 133 2.98 4.67 5.83
CA LEU A 133 2.64 5.98 5.28
C LEU A 133 2.71 5.97 3.75
N ILE A 134 3.80 5.45 3.18
CA ILE A 134 3.97 5.37 1.71
C ILE A 134 2.85 4.50 1.12
N PHE A 135 2.58 3.34 1.70
CA PHE A 135 1.48 2.47 1.29
C PHE A 135 0.13 3.21 1.31
N ALA A 136 -0.21 3.87 2.43
CA ALA A 136 -1.47 4.59 2.58
C ALA A 136 -1.61 5.73 1.55
N ILE A 137 -0.53 6.49 1.30
CA ILE A 137 -0.52 7.56 0.29
C ILE A 137 -0.73 6.98 -1.11
N THR A 138 0.05 5.96 -1.50
CA THR A 138 -0.07 5.33 -2.82
C THR A 138 -1.47 4.77 -3.04
N TYR A 139 -1.99 4.04 -2.06
CA TYR A 139 -3.33 3.47 -2.12
C TYR A 139 -4.41 4.56 -2.21
N TRP A 140 -4.31 5.62 -1.41
CA TRP A 140 -5.23 6.75 -1.43
C TRP A 140 -5.29 7.45 -2.81
N ILE A 141 -4.13 7.70 -3.40
CA ILE A 141 -4.03 8.32 -4.73
C ILE A 141 -4.71 7.43 -5.78
N LEU A 142 -4.51 6.11 -5.72
CA LEU A 142 -5.12 5.16 -6.64
C LEU A 142 -6.65 5.15 -6.50
N LEU A 143 -7.17 5.19 -5.28
CA LEU A 143 -8.61 5.26 -5.03
C LEU A 143 -9.22 6.54 -5.59
N LEU A 144 -8.61 7.71 -5.32
CA LEU A 144 -9.08 8.99 -5.85
C LEU A 144 -9.09 9.00 -7.39
N LYS A 145 -8.06 8.41 -8.01
CA LYS A 145 -7.97 8.29 -9.47
C LYS A 145 -9.08 7.38 -10.01
N SER A 146 -9.37 6.28 -9.32
CA SER A 146 -10.45 5.35 -9.66
C SER A 146 -11.82 6.03 -9.63
N MET A 147 -12.14 6.75 -8.56
CA MET A 147 -13.40 7.50 -8.44
C MET A 147 -13.55 8.55 -9.55
N LYS A 148 -12.51 9.35 -9.80
CA LYS A 148 -12.54 10.37 -10.85
C LYS A 148 -12.77 9.75 -12.23
N LYS A 149 -12.20 8.56 -12.50
CA LYS A 149 -12.41 7.83 -13.74
C LYS A 149 -13.85 7.32 -13.86
N ALA A 150 -14.41 6.79 -12.79
CA ALA A 150 -15.81 6.34 -12.75
C ALA A 150 -16.80 7.50 -12.96
N ALA A 151 -16.61 8.63 -12.28
CA ALA A 151 -17.44 9.83 -12.44
C ALA A 151 -17.35 10.42 -13.86
N LYS A 152 -16.17 10.39 -14.48
CA LYS A 152 -16.02 10.83 -15.88
C LYS A 152 -16.77 9.90 -16.83
N GLN A 153 -16.77 8.60 -16.56
CA GLN A 153 -17.43 7.60 -17.40
C GLN A 153 -18.95 7.60 -17.24
N SER A 154 -19.49 7.92 -16.05
CA SER A 154 -20.93 8.13 -15.85
C SER A 154 -21.44 9.36 -16.60
N ASN A 155 -20.70 10.48 -16.56
CA ASN A 155 -21.05 11.71 -17.28
C ASN A 155 -21.03 11.55 -18.80
N LEU A 156 -20.25 10.60 -19.33
CA LEU A 156 -20.23 10.28 -20.76
C LEU A 156 -21.39 9.37 -21.19
N LYS A 157 -21.96 8.57 -20.28
CA LYS A 157 -23.11 7.70 -20.56
C LYS A 157 -24.46 8.44 -20.50
N PHE A 158 -24.51 9.54 -19.75
CA PHE A 158 -25.65 10.44 -19.69
C PHE A 158 -25.19 11.87 -19.97
N PRO A 159 -24.90 12.21 -21.24
CA PRO A 159 -24.71 13.60 -21.60
C PRO A 159 -26.05 14.32 -21.40
N ASN A 160 -26.05 15.36 -20.54
CA ASN A 160 -27.16 16.30 -20.45
C ASN A 160 -27.45 16.96 -21.79
#